data_AF-A0A2N7TY16-F1
#
_entry.id   AF-A0A2N7TY16-F1
#
_cell.length_a   1.000
_cell.length_b   1.000
_cell.length_c   1.000
_cell.angle_alpha   90.00
_cell.angle_beta   90.00
_cell.angle_gamma   90.00
#
_symmetry.space_group_name_H-M   'P 1'
#
loop_
_entity.id
_entity.type
_entity.pdbx_description
1 polymer ?
#
loop_
_entity_poly.entity_id
_entity_poly.type
_entity_poly.pdbx_seq_one_letter_code
_entity_poly.pdbx_strand_id
1 'polypeptide(L)'
;MAVELELIVDPAPSQGSREHGWLKATLLLDGQPYWYGGDDQDNLSSLDWTWIDLLQYIGKNWSALMLEQSCPLPLDDVPHPGKLLQKAEARWEDMPEALVMAEESQMLQYLDRHNIATALSGANLPMLLWQRSGNTLWLVDEEEQARRVDFLSLRQRLETIGDTLADLFSSSTQPHVKMAVSQWRQREQQLQNDYLAYSTGLDAKRLATLREMVSLEVEADAADTRGAYLLGSCQDDPPSSFR
;
A
#
# COMPACT_ATOMS: atom_id res chain seq x y z
N MET A 1 19.11 -14.46 2.93
CA MET A 1 18.15 -15.59 2.99
C MET A 1 16.83 -15.04 2.45
N ALA A 2 16.15 -15.77 1.55
CA ALA A 2 14.86 -15.32 1.05
C ALA A 2 13.85 -15.46 2.17
N VAL A 3 13.13 -14.38 2.47
CA VAL A 3 12.05 -14.44 3.47
C VAL A 3 10.80 -14.96 2.80
N GLU A 4 10.15 -15.92 3.43
CA GLU A 4 8.95 -16.55 2.91
C GLU A 4 7.74 -16.17 3.75
N LEU A 5 6.72 -15.63 3.08
CA LEU A 5 5.42 -15.32 3.67
C LEU A 5 4.38 -16.21 2.98
N GLU A 6 3.67 -17.01 3.76
CA GLU A 6 2.69 -17.98 3.25
C GLU A 6 1.47 -18.03 4.17
N LEU A 7 0.29 -18.20 3.58
CA LEU A 7 -0.96 -18.43 4.33
C LEU A 7 -1.47 -19.85 4.07
N ILE A 8 -1.47 -20.67 5.11
CA ILE A 8 -2.08 -22.02 5.07
C ILE A 8 -3.53 -21.89 5.50
N VAL A 9 -4.47 -22.25 4.64
CA VAL A 9 -5.91 -22.09 4.88
C VAL A 9 -6.59 -23.45 5.09
N ASP A 10 -7.38 -23.53 6.16
CA ASP A 10 -8.44 -24.51 6.36
C ASP A 10 -9.80 -23.81 6.20
N PRO A 11 -10.55 -24.11 5.12
CA PRO A 11 -11.79 -23.42 4.79
C PRO A 11 -12.97 -23.79 5.70
N ALA A 12 -12.79 -24.68 6.68
CA ALA A 12 -13.80 -25.08 7.64
C ALA A 12 -13.64 -24.31 8.98
N PRO A 13 -14.27 -23.13 9.13
CA PRO A 13 -14.24 -22.42 10.40
C PRO A 13 -14.93 -23.24 11.50
N SER A 14 -14.42 -23.17 12.73
CA SER A 14 -15.15 -23.65 13.91
C SER A 14 -16.01 -22.57 14.56
N GLN A 15 -15.79 -21.30 14.22
CA GLN A 15 -16.53 -20.15 14.67
C GLN A 15 -17.08 -19.33 13.49
N GLY A 16 -18.28 -18.77 13.63
CA GLY A 16 -18.90 -17.96 12.59
C GLY A 16 -19.26 -18.75 11.32
N SER A 17 -19.24 -18.07 10.17
CA SER A 17 -19.49 -18.74 8.88
C SER A 17 -18.63 -18.16 7.76
N ARG A 18 -18.25 -19.03 6.82
CA ARG A 18 -17.49 -18.63 5.61
C ARG A 18 -18.20 -17.54 4.80
N GLU A 19 -19.54 -17.54 4.83
CA GLU A 19 -20.33 -16.50 4.17
C GLU A 19 -20.04 -15.10 4.75
N HIS A 20 -19.76 -15.00 6.04
CA HIS A 20 -19.42 -13.75 6.72
C HIS A 20 -17.91 -13.46 6.75
N GLY A 21 -17.09 -14.28 6.10
CA GLY A 21 -15.65 -14.08 6.02
C GLY A 21 -14.80 -14.83 7.05
N TRP A 22 -15.38 -15.79 7.77
CA TRP A 22 -14.65 -16.63 8.73
C TRP A 22 -13.94 -17.80 8.04
N LEU A 23 -12.71 -18.09 8.48
CA LEU A 23 -11.97 -19.30 8.15
C LEU A 23 -10.90 -19.57 9.21
N LYS A 24 -10.28 -20.75 9.12
CA LYS A 24 -9.07 -21.08 9.86
C LYS A 24 -7.86 -20.85 8.96
N ALA A 25 -6.86 -20.13 9.44
CA ALA A 25 -5.59 -20.08 8.74
C ALA A 25 -4.40 -19.89 9.67
N THR A 26 -3.23 -20.17 9.13
CA THR A 26 -1.95 -19.96 9.79
C THR A 26 -1.08 -19.15 8.83
N LEU A 27 -0.59 -17.99 9.28
CA LEU A 27 0.43 -17.25 8.55
C LEU A 27 1.80 -17.81 8.94
N LEU A 28 2.59 -18.23 7.96
CA LEU A 28 3.97 -18.61 8.13
C LEU A 28 4.89 -17.45 7.77
N LEU A 29 5.93 -17.26 8.59
CA LEU A 29 7.07 -16.41 8.31
C LEU A 29 8.34 -17.27 8.36
N ASP A 30 9.08 -17.32 7.26
CA ASP A 30 10.27 -18.17 7.09
C ASP A 30 9.98 -19.66 7.39
N GLY A 31 8.79 -20.11 6.99
CA GLY A 31 8.30 -21.49 7.22
C GLY A 31 7.92 -21.79 8.67
N GLN A 32 8.01 -20.82 9.58
CA GLN A 32 7.59 -20.95 10.97
C GLN A 32 6.21 -20.32 11.19
N PRO A 33 5.33 -20.92 12.01
CA PRO A 33 4.07 -20.30 12.41
C PRO A 33 4.30 -18.93 13.04
N TYR A 34 3.72 -17.89 12.44
CA TYR A 34 3.81 -16.51 12.92
C TYR A 34 2.48 -16.04 13.47
N TRP A 35 1.40 -16.16 12.69
CA TRP A 35 0.02 -16.00 13.19
C TRP A 35 -0.68 -17.34 13.21
N TYR A 36 -1.04 -17.79 14.40
CA TYR A 36 -1.69 -19.06 14.65
C TYR A 36 -2.63 -18.92 15.86
N GLY A 37 -3.47 -19.93 16.08
CA GLY A 37 -4.38 -20.01 17.22
C GLY A 37 -3.90 -21.00 18.28
N GLY A 38 -4.44 -20.88 19.49
CA GLY A 38 -4.09 -21.70 20.64
C GLY A 38 -3.15 -20.97 21.61
N ASP A 39 -3.23 -21.33 22.89
CA ASP A 39 -2.53 -20.62 23.97
C ASP A 39 -1.10 -21.13 24.23
N ASP A 40 -0.70 -22.27 23.65
CA ASP A 40 0.59 -22.93 23.89
C ASP A 40 1.29 -23.36 22.60
N GLN A 41 2.62 -23.24 22.56
CA GLN A 41 3.48 -23.68 21.44
C GLN A 41 3.35 -25.18 21.12
N ASP A 42 2.92 -26.00 22.08
CA ASP A 42 2.77 -27.45 21.90
C ASP A 42 1.43 -27.85 21.24
N ASN A 43 0.50 -26.90 21.08
CA ASN A 43 -0.79 -27.15 20.43
C ASN A 43 -1.11 -26.05 19.41
N LEU A 44 -0.19 -25.90 18.45
CA LEU A 44 -0.36 -25.02 17.29
C LEU A 44 -1.63 -25.41 16.52
N SER A 45 -2.65 -24.55 16.60
CA SER A 45 -3.86 -24.66 15.81
C SER A 45 -3.94 -23.50 14.83
N SER A 46 -4.75 -23.64 13.78
CA SER A 46 -5.01 -22.51 12.88
C SER A 46 -5.89 -21.49 13.57
N LEU A 47 -5.58 -20.21 13.36
CA LEU A 47 -6.35 -19.09 13.88
C LEU A 47 -7.71 -19.04 13.18
N ASP A 48 -8.77 -19.20 13.96
CA ASP A 48 -10.16 -19.13 13.51
C ASP A 48 -10.69 -17.70 13.69
N TRP A 49 -10.74 -16.94 12.60
CA TRP A 49 -11.05 -15.50 12.65
C TRP A 49 -11.70 -15.00 11.36
N THR A 50 -12.10 -13.74 11.35
CA THR A 50 -12.60 -13.01 10.17
C THR A 50 -11.47 -12.64 9.20
N TRP A 51 -10.90 -13.60 8.50
CA TRP A 51 -9.82 -13.35 7.53
C TRP A 51 -10.23 -12.51 6.31
N ILE A 52 -11.53 -12.28 6.12
CA ILE A 52 -11.98 -11.25 5.17
C ILE A 52 -11.45 -9.86 5.54
N ASP A 53 -11.23 -9.58 6.82
CA ASP A 53 -10.71 -8.30 7.30
C ASP A 53 -9.26 -8.10 6.85
N LEU A 54 -8.48 -9.18 6.75
CA LEU A 54 -7.16 -9.16 6.10
C LEU A 54 -7.25 -8.75 4.64
N LEU A 55 -8.14 -9.37 3.87
CA LEU A 55 -8.33 -9.02 2.46
C LEU A 55 -8.78 -7.56 2.30
N GLN A 56 -9.71 -7.11 3.15
CA GLN A 56 -10.20 -5.73 3.15
C GLN A 56 -9.08 -4.75 3.48
N TYR A 57 -8.28 -5.05 4.50
CA TYR A 57 -7.14 -4.22 4.89
C TYR A 57 -6.11 -4.11 3.77
N ILE A 58 -5.67 -5.24 3.21
CA ILE A 58 -4.67 -5.23 2.14
C ILE A 58 -5.22 -4.49 0.92
N GLY A 59 -6.48 -4.75 0.53
CA GLY A 59 -7.12 -4.04 -0.59
C GLY A 59 -7.20 -2.53 -0.38
N LYS A 60 -7.58 -2.09 0.83
CA LYS A 60 -7.66 -0.67 1.19
C LYS A 60 -6.29 0.02 1.21
N ASN A 61 -5.28 -0.66 1.75
CA ASN A 61 -3.95 -0.08 1.98
C ASN A 61 -2.93 -0.44 0.89
N TRP A 62 -3.35 -1.11 -0.20
CA TRP A 62 -2.45 -1.60 -1.24
C TRP A 62 -1.51 -0.52 -1.77
N SER A 63 -2.04 0.66 -2.09
CA SER A 63 -1.24 1.78 -2.59
C SER A 63 -0.18 2.23 -1.58
N ALA A 64 -0.50 2.28 -0.28
CA ALA A 64 0.47 2.63 0.76
C ALA A 64 1.57 1.56 0.85
N LEU A 65 1.18 0.28 0.98
CA LEU A 65 2.10 -0.85 1.06
C LEU A 65 3.04 -0.96 -0.16
N MET A 66 2.56 -0.56 -1.34
CA MET A 66 3.32 -0.64 -2.58
C MET A 66 4.14 0.60 -2.88
N LEU A 67 3.66 1.81 -2.58
CA LEU A 67 4.24 3.06 -3.09
C LEU A 67 4.88 3.92 -2.00
N GLU A 68 4.38 3.85 -0.77
CA GLU A 68 4.84 4.71 0.31
C GLU A 68 6.19 4.23 0.84
N GLN A 69 7.17 5.13 0.84
CA GLN A 69 8.56 4.82 1.20
C GLN A 69 9.12 5.72 2.30
N SER A 70 8.47 6.87 2.51
CA SER A 70 8.96 7.90 3.42
C SER A 70 8.17 7.88 4.72
N CYS A 71 8.87 8.09 5.84
CA CYS A 71 8.23 8.40 7.11
C CYS A 71 7.53 9.78 6.98
N PRO A 72 6.32 9.96 7.54
CA PRO A 72 5.63 11.25 7.52
C PRO A 72 6.34 12.33 8.36
N LEU A 73 7.23 11.92 9.27
CA LEU A 73 7.96 12.82 10.16
C LEU A 73 9.43 12.94 9.73
N PRO A 74 10.07 14.11 9.95
CA PRO A 74 11.49 14.32 9.69
C PRO A 74 12.33 13.69 10.81
N LEU A 75 12.39 12.36 10.83
CA LEU A 75 13.18 11.59 11.81
C LEU A 75 14.58 11.30 11.26
N ASP A 76 15.59 11.72 12.00
CA ASP A 76 16.99 11.46 11.66
C ASP A 76 17.46 10.09 12.18
N ASP A 77 18.32 9.42 11.40
CA ASP A 77 19.05 8.20 11.77
C ASP A 77 18.16 7.08 12.34
N VAL A 78 17.02 6.82 11.72
CA VAL A 78 16.17 5.67 12.06
C VAL A 78 16.85 4.37 11.56
N PRO A 79 17.27 3.45 12.44
CA PRO A 79 18.04 2.27 12.04
C PRO A 79 17.20 1.27 11.22
N HIS A 80 15.92 1.12 11.56
CA HIS A 80 14.93 0.31 10.86
C HIS A 80 13.49 0.72 11.27
N PRO A 81 12.45 0.31 10.51
CA PRO A 81 11.06 0.72 10.74
C PRO A 81 10.51 0.47 12.15
N GLY A 82 10.92 -0.63 12.79
CA GLY A 82 10.50 -0.95 14.16
C GLY A 82 10.89 0.12 15.20
N LYS A 83 11.87 0.98 14.91
CA LYS A 83 12.30 2.07 15.79
C LYS A 83 11.64 3.42 15.50
N LEU A 84 10.72 3.50 14.55
CA LEU A 84 10.13 4.79 14.15
C LEU A 84 9.37 5.45 15.30
N LEU A 85 8.54 4.71 16.03
CA LEU A 85 7.76 5.28 17.13
C LEU A 85 8.66 5.77 18.26
N GLN A 86 9.64 4.94 18.68
CA GLN A 86 10.64 5.33 19.68
C GLN A 86 11.39 6.61 19.28
N LYS A 87 11.75 6.76 18.00
CA LYS A 87 12.41 7.96 17.48
C LYS A 87 11.49 9.18 17.44
N ALA A 88 10.22 8.98 17.14
CA ALA A 88 9.21 10.04 17.18
C ALA A 88 8.98 10.52 18.63
N GLU A 89 8.84 9.60 19.58
CA GLU A 89 8.70 9.91 21.01
C GLU A 89 9.88 10.73 21.54
N ALA A 90 11.11 10.33 21.22
CA ALA A 90 12.32 11.07 21.61
C ALA A 90 12.34 12.50 21.03
N ARG A 91 11.81 12.70 19.82
CA ARG A 91 11.67 14.02 19.20
C ARG A 91 10.61 14.87 19.91
N TRP A 92 9.56 14.25 20.42
CA TRP A 92 8.43 14.94 21.05
C TRP A 92 8.72 15.47 22.45
N GLU A 93 9.77 15.00 23.13
CA GLU A 93 10.10 15.36 24.53
C GLU A 93 10.12 16.88 24.78
N ASP A 94 10.64 17.66 23.83
CA ASP A 94 10.78 19.13 23.94
C ASP A 94 9.77 19.90 23.06
N MET A 95 8.78 19.23 22.47
CA MET A 95 7.83 19.84 21.54
C MET A 95 6.55 20.33 22.25
N PRO A 96 5.93 21.42 21.76
CA PRO A 96 4.60 21.83 22.20
C PRO A 96 3.56 20.72 22.01
N GLU A 97 2.70 20.50 23.02
CA GLU A 97 1.67 19.43 23.04
C GLU A 97 0.80 19.40 21.78
N ALA A 98 0.36 20.57 21.29
CA ALA A 98 -0.44 20.65 20.07
C ALA A 98 0.29 20.12 18.82
N LEU A 99 1.61 20.26 18.76
CA LEU A 99 2.43 19.69 17.69
C LEU A 99 2.66 18.19 17.91
N VAL A 100 2.88 17.76 19.16
CA VAL A 100 2.99 16.33 19.51
C VAL A 100 1.75 15.57 19.06
N MET A 101 0.55 16.03 19.43
CA MET A 101 -0.70 15.38 19.04
C MET A 101 -0.87 15.31 17.51
N ALA A 102 -0.42 16.33 16.77
CA ALA A 102 -0.50 16.37 15.32
C ALA A 102 0.50 15.41 14.65
N GLU A 103 1.74 15.34 15.16
CA GLU A 103 2.76 14.40 14.67
C GLU A 103 2.40 12.95 15.05
N GLU A 104 1.93 12.70 16.27
CA GLU A 104 1.50 11.39 16.76
C GLU A 104 0.36 10.83 15.92
N SER A 105 -0.68 11.62 15.64
CA SER A 105 -1.79 11.19 14.78
C SER A 105 -1.32 10.79 13.38
N GLN A 106 -0.39 11.55 12.78
CA GLN A 106 0.19 11.21 11.48
C GLN A 106 1.01 9.92 11.54
N MET A 107 1.78 9.75 12.61
CA MET A 107 2.63 8.59 12.83
C MET A 107 1.81 7.32 13.04
N LEU A 108 0.77 7.37 13.88
CA LEU A 108 -0.14 6.25 14.11
C LEU A 108 -0.86 5.85 12.83
N GLN A 109 -1.39 6.82 12.06
CA GLN A 109 -2.00 6.52 10.77
C GLN A 109 -1.02 5.85 9.79
N TYR A 110 0.27 6.22 9.86
CA TYR A 110 1.32 5.60 9.04
C TYR A 110 1.60 4.17 9.50
N LEU A 111 1.77 3.94 10.80
CA LEU A 111 2.00 2.60 11.32
C LEU A 111 0.80 1.68 11.07
N ASP A 112 -0.42 2.17 11.25
CA ASP A 112 -1.65 1.40 11.06
C ASP A 112 -1.78 0.83 9.64
N ARG A 113 -1.39 1.60 8.61
CA ARG A 113 -1.46 1.15 7.20
C ARG A 113 -0.27 0.31 6.74
N HIS A 114 0.80 0.24 7.54
CA HIS A 114 1.99 -0.58 7.27
C HIS A 114 2.12 -1.79 8.21
N ASN A 115 1.38 -1.84 9.32
CA ASN A 115 1.29 -3.00 10.19
C ASN A 115 0.16 -3.93 9.75
N ILE A 116 0.50 -5.04 9.10
CA ILE A 116 -0.50 -5.97 8.57
C ILE A 116 -1.34 -6.60 9.71
N ALA A 117 -0.79 -6.72 10.92
CA ALA A 117 -1.50 -7.26 12.08
C ALA A 117 -2.76 -6.44 12.43
N THR A 118 -2.77 -5.14 12.11
CA THR A 118 -3.92 -4.24 12.32
C THR A 118 -5.18 -4.74 11.59
N ALA A 119 -5.02 -5.53 10.52
CA ALA A 119 -6.13 -6.11 9.78
C ALA A 119 -7.00 -7.06 10.60
N LEU A 120 -6.41 -7.76 11.57
CA LEU A 120 -7.07 -8.76 12.41
C LEU A 120 -7.18 -8.24 13.86
N SER A 121 -7.56 -6.96 13.99
CA SER A 121 -7.75 -6.33 15.29
C SER A 121 -8.66 -7.17 16.20
N GLY A 122 -8.27 -7.33 17.46
CA GLY A 122 -8.98 -8.16 18.44
C GLY A 122 -8.46 -9.60 18.56
N ALA A 123 -7.68 -10.10 17.60
CA ALA A 123 -7.03 -11.41 17.69
C ALA A 123 -5.69 -11.38 18.47
N ASN A 124 -5.23 -10.21 18.94
CA ASN A 124 -3.97 -10.00 19.66
C ASN A 124 -2.75 -10.62 18.94
N LEU A 125 -2.60 -10.35 17.64
CA LEU A 125 -1.54 -10.93 16.83
C LEU A 125 -0.23 -10.15 16.94
N PRO A 126 0.92 -10.84 16.85
CA PRO A 126 2.22 -10.21 16.70
C PRO A 126 2.27 -9.23 15.53
N MET A 127 2.84 -8.05 15.77
CA MET A 127 3.01 -7.00 14.76
C MET A 127 3.76 -7.52 13.54
N LEU A 128 3.38 -7.08 12.34
CA LEU A 128 4.14 -7.35 11.12
C LEU A 128 4.21 -6.09 10.28
N LEU A 129 5.29 -5.32 10.45
CA LEU A 129 5.50 -4.08 9.70
C LEU A 129 6.06 -4.38 8.31
N TRP A 130 5.41 -3.80 7.32
CA TRP A 130 5.77 -3.81 5.90
C TRP A 130 6.19 -2.41 5.48
N GLN A 131 7.47 -2.17 5.20
CA GLN A 131 7.93 -0.85 4.75
C GLN A 131 8.87 -0.95 3.55
N ARG A 132 8.51 -0.26 2.46
CA ARG A 132 9.29 -0.25 1.23
C ARG A 132 10.42 0.78 1.27
N SER A 133 11.55 0.44 0.69
CA SER A 133 12.67 1.34 0.39
C SER A 133 13.30 0.94 -0.95
N GLY A 134 12.92 1.64 -2.01
CA GLY A 134 13.34 1.33 -3.38
C GLY A 134 12.87 -0.06 -3.84
N ASN A 135 13.82 -0.94 -4.15
CA ASN A 135 13.57 -2.35 -4.50
C ASN A 135 13.73 -3.29 -3.31
N THR A 136 14.02 -2.75 -2.12
CA THR A 136 14.08 -3.52 -0.87
C THR A 136 12.82 -3.26 -0.07
N LEU A 137 12.36 -4.28 0.64
CA LEU A 137 11.34 -4.16 1.66
C LEU A 137 11.94 -4.53 3.01
N TRP A 138 11.59 -3.76 4.02
CA TRP A 138 11.77 -4.12 5.41
C TRP A 138 10.52 -4.85 5.91
N LEU A 139 10.73 -6.05 6.41
CA LEU A 139 9.74 -6.80 7.16
C LEU A 139 10.21 -6.87 8.62
N VAL A 140 9.45 -6.29 9.53
CA VAL A 140 9.81 -6.23 10.96
C VAL A 140 8.74 -6.94 11.77
N ASP A 141 9.15 -7.91 12.58
CA ASP A 141 8.27 -8.64 13.49
C ASP A 141 8.12 -7.94 14.85
N GLU A 142 7.35 -8.55 15.76
CA GLU A 142 7.09 -8.04 17.10
C GLU A 142 8.34 -7.97 17.99
N GLU A 143 9.33 -8.83 17.75
CA GLU A 143 10.65 -8.77 18.41
C GLU A 143 11.56 -7.69 17.79
N GLU A 144 11.01 -6.86 16.91
CA GLU A 144 11.70 -5.82 16.15
C GLU A 144 12.84 -6.35 15.26
N GLN A 145 12.83 -7.65 14.92
CA GLN A 145 13.82 -8.22 14.01
C GLN A 145 13.53 -7.78 12.59
N ALA A 146 14.41 -6.90 12.08
CA ALA A 146 14.25 -6.29 10.78
C ALA A 146 14.92 -7.13 9.68
N ARG A 147 14.10 -7.68 8.77
CA ARG A 147 14.56 -8.45 7.61
C ARG A 147 14.50 -7.55 6.37
N ARG A 148 15.60 -7.48 5.61
CA ARG A 148 15.64 -6.84 4.28
C ARG A 148 15.43 -7.88 3.20
N VAL A 149 14.43 -7.67 2.37
CA VAL A 149 13.98 -8.64 1.38
C VAL A 149 13.75 -7.97 0.04
N ASP A 150 13.75 -8.74 -1.04
CA ASP A 150 13.38 -8.23 -2.36
C ASP A 150 11.89 -7.85 -2.37
N PHE A 151 11.61 -6.61 -2.77
CA PHE A 151 10.24 -6.08 -2.75
C PHE A 151 9.31 -6.84 -3.69
N LEU A 152 9.77 -7.16 -4.91
CA LEU A 152 8.92 -7.82 -5.91
C LEU A 152 8.55 -9.24 -5.47
N SER A 153 9.51 -9.96 -4.90
CA SER A 153 9.28 -11.29 -4.35
C SER A 153 8.23 -11.25 -3.24
N LEU A 154 8.36 -10.37 -2.25
CA LEU A 154 7.38 -10.36 -1.15
C LEU A 154 6.02 -9.81 -1.60
N ARG A 155 6.00 -8.82 -2.51
CA ARG A 155 4.77 -8.36 -3.15
C ARG A 155 3.99 -9.52 -3.77
N GLN A 156 4.65 -10.38 -4.54
CA GLN A 156 3.99 -11.55 -5.17
C GLN A 156 3.41 -12.52 -4.13
N ARG A 157 4.08 -12.69 -2.98
CA ARG A 157 3.55 -13.50 -1.87
C ARG A 157 2.30 -12.88 -1.27
N LEU A 158 2.31 -11.57 -1.01
CA LEU A 158 1.14 -10.86 -0.51
C LEU A 158 -0.03 -10.87 -1.52
N GLU A 159 0.27 -10.77 -2.82
CA GLU A 159 -0.71 -10.97 -3.91
C GLU A 159 -1.31 -12.37 -3.88
N THR A 160 -0.47 -13.41 -3.72
CA THR A 160 -0.93 -14.79 -3.63
C THR A 160 -1.88 -15.00 -2.45
N ILE A 161 -1.56 -14.42 -1.30
CA ILE A 161 -2.43 -14.46 -0.10
C ILE A 161 -3.77 -13.78 -0.40
N GLY A 162 -3.75 -12.55 -0.94
CA GLY A 162 -4.98 -11.83 -1.24
C GLY A 162 -5.84 -12.50 -2.32
N ASP A 163 -5.22 -13.04 -3.38
CA ASP A 163 -5.93 -13.77 -4.43
C ASP A 163 -6.55 -15.06 -3.89
N THR A 164 -5.85 -15.78 -3.01
CA THR A 164 -6.38 -16.97 -2.31
C THR A 164 -7.62 -16.63 -1.49
N LEU A 165 -7.57 -15.56 -0.69
CA LEU A 165 -8.71 -15.11 0.11
C LEU A 165 -9.88 -14.64 -0.78
N ALA A 166 -9.58 -13.88 -1.83
CA ALA A 166 -10.60 -13.37 -2.75
C ALA A 166 -11.33 -14.49 -3.48
N ASP A 167 -10.62 -15.54 -3.90
CA ASP A 167 -11.20 -16.73 -4.52
C ASP A 167 -12.09 -17.49 -3.52
N LEU A 168 -11.60 -17.69 -2.29
CA LEU A 168 -12.36 -18.37 -1.23
C LEU A 168 -13.67 -17.66 -0.87
N PHE A 169 -13.72 -16.34 -0.96
CA PHE A 169 -14.88 -15.53 -0.60
C PHE A 169 -15.70 -15.03 -1.79
N SER A 170 -15.32 -15.36 -3.02
CA SER A 170 -15.93 -14.89 -4.26
C SER A 170 -17.44 -15.20 -4.38
N SER A 171 -17.90 -16.29 -3.78
CA SER A 171 -19.30 -16.72 -3.82
C SER A 171 -20.16 -16.17 -2.69
N SER A 172 -19.61 -15.37 -1.76
CA SER A 172 -20.38 -14.84 -0.64
C SER A 172 -21.45 -13.86 -1.11
N THR A 173 -22.62 -13.91 -0.47
CA THR A 173 -23.72 -12.96 -0.68
C THR A 173 -23.62 -11.72 0.21
N GLN A 174 -22.79 -11.75 1.24
CA GLN A 174 -22.70 -10.70 2.27
C GLN A 174 -22.08 -9.40 1.72
N PRO A 175 -22.69 -8.22 1.99
CA PRO A 175 -22.23 -6.96 1.41
C PRO A 175 -20.78 -6.59 1.74
N HIS A 176 -20.33 -6.77 2.99
CA HIS A 176 -18.96 -6.42 3.40
C HIS A 176 -17.93 -7.33 2.73
N VAL A 177 -18.21 -8.62 2.61
CA VAL A 177 -17.36 -9.58 1.91
C VAL A 177 -17.23 -9.23 0.43
N LYS A 178 -18.34 -8.94 -0.24
CA LYS A 178 -18.32 -8.50 -1.64
C LYS A 178 -17.50 -7.23 -1.85
N MET A 179 -17.63 -6.27 -0.93
CA MET A 179 -16.87 -5.03 -0.97
C MET A 179 -15.36 -5.30 -0.85
N ALA A 180 -14.93 -6.10 0.11
CA ALA A 180 -13.52 -6.46 0.28
C ALA A 180 -12.94 -7.18 -0.94
N VAL A 181 -13.67 -8.16 -1.50
CA VAL A 181 -13.28 -8.86 -2.73
C VAL A 181 -13.19 -7.88 -3.91
N SER A 182 -14.17 -6.99 -4.08
CA SER A 182 -14.16 -6.00 -5.15
C SER A 182 -12.99 -5.03 -5.02
N GLN A 183 -12.70 -4.54 -3.82
CA GLN A 183 -11.56 -3.67 -3.54
C GLN A 183 -10.24 -4.37 -3.91
N TRP A 184 -10.07 -5.62 -3.47
CA TRP A 184 -8.89 -6.41 -3.82
C TRP A 184 -8.72 -6.60 -5.33
N ARG A 185 -9.81 -6.87 -6.07
CA ARG A 185 -9.76 -7.03 -7.53
C ARG A 185 -9.45 -5.73 -8.28
N GLN A 186 -9.79 -4.58 -7.69
CA GLN A 186 -9.53 -3.25 -8.25
C GLN A 186 -8.19 -2.65 -7.78
N ARG A 187 -7.41 -3.36 -6.95
CA ARG A 187 -6.19 -2.85 -6.31
C ARG A 187 -5.17 -2.25 -7.28
N GLU A 188 -4.95 -2.87 -8.44
CA GLU A 188 -3.96 -2.38 -9.42
C GLU A 188 -4.43 -1.11 -10.12
N GLN A 189 -5.73 -0.98 -10.36
CA GLN A 189 -6.30 0.27 -10.89
C GLN A 189 -6.18 1.39 -9.85
N GLN A 190 -6.45 1.09 -8.58
CA GLN A 190 -6.28 2.04 -7.47
C GLN A 190 -4.81 2.44 -7.32
N LEU A 191 -3.88 1.49 -7.40
CA LEU A 191 -2.44 1.72 -7.36
C LEU A 191 -1.99 2.70 -8.45
N GLN A 192 -2.49 2.55 -9.68
CA GLN A 192 -2.20 3.45 -10.79
C GLN A 192 -2.74 4.87 -10.53
N ASN A 193 -3.95 4.98 -9.99
CA ASN A 193 -4.56 6.26 -9.66
C ASN A 193 -3.77 7.00 -8.57
N ASP A 194 -3.27 6.26 -7.57
CA ASP A 194 -2.57 6.81 -6.42
C ASP A 194 -1.07 7.05 -6.68
N TYR A 195 -0.52 6.49 -7.77
CA TYR A 195 0.90 6.54 -8.11
C TYR A 195 1.50 7.96 -8.00
N LEU A 196 0.83 8.94 -8.60
CA LEU A 196 1.31 10.33 -8.58
C LEU A 196 1.26 10.93 -7.17
N ALA A 197 0.22 10.64 -6.40
CA ALA A 197 0.08 11.17 -5.05
C ALA A 197 1.24 10.69 -4.16
N TYR A 198 1.52 9.39 -4.16
CA TYR A 198 2.64 8.83 -3.40
C TYR A 198 4.01 9.24 -3.95
N SER A 199 4.17 9.37 -5.27
CA SER A 199 5.47 9.72 -5.87
C SER A 199 5.83 11.19 -5.68
N THR A 200 4.85 12.07 -5.54
CA THR A 200 5.06 13.54 -5.46
C THR A 200 4.78 14.12 -4.07
N GLY A 201 4.09 13.39 -3.20
CA GLY A 201 3.58 13.90 -1.93
C GLY A 201 2.45 14.93 -2.09
N LEU A 202 1.90 15.09 -3.30
CA LEU A 202 0.81 16.02 -3.57
C LEU A 202 -0.54 15.37 -3.28
N ASP A 203 -1.40 16.08 -2.55
CA ASP A 203 -2.77 15.67 -2.36
C ASP A 203 -3.58 15.69 -3.68
N ALA A 204 -4.70 14.98 -3.69
CA ALA A 204 -5.55 14.85 -4.87
C ALA A 204 -6.05 16.19 -5.42
N LYS A 205 -6.24 17.19 -4.55
CA LYS A 205 -6.71 18.52 -4.94
C LYS A 205 -5.61 19.27 -5.70
N ARG A 206 -4.38 19.25 -5.20
CA ARG A 206 -3.21 19.84 -5.86
C ARG A 206 -2.90 19.15 -7.19
N LEU A 207 -3.01 17.81 -7.25
CA LEU A 207 -2.87 17.07 -8.50
C LEU A 207 -3.95 17.44 -9.52
N ALA A 208 -5.20 17.65 -9.10
CA ALA A 208 -6.27 18.12 -9.97
C ALA A 208 -5.97 19.53 -10.52
N THR A 209 -5.54 20.46 -9.66
CA THR A 209 -5.14 21.81 -10.08
C THR A 209 -3.99 21.78 -11.09
N LEU A 210 -2.96 20.95 -10.88
CA LEU A 210 -1.87 20.82 -11.85
C LEU A 210 -2.34 20.23 -13.19
N ARG A 211 -3.23 19.24 -13.18
CA ARG A 211 -3.82 18.68 -14.41
C ARG A 211 -4.59 19.75 -15.20
N GLU A 212 -5.35 20.60 -14.50
CA GLU A 212 -6.06 21.72 -15.12
C GLU A 212 -5.10 22.74 -15.72
N MET A 213 -4.02 23.10 -15.01
CA MET A 213 -3.01 24.05 -15.50
C MET A 213 -2.28 23.54 -16.75
N VAL A 214 -1.84 22.27 -16.75
CA VAL A 214 -1.16 21.66 -17.91
C VAL A 214 -2.11 21.56 -19.12
N SER A 215 -3.40 21.28 -18.88
CA SER A 215 -4.39 21.22 -19.97
C SER A 215 -4.60 22.58 -20.63
N LEU A 216 -4.59 23.67 -19.85
CA LEU A 216 -4.69 25.04 -20.36
C LEU A 216 -3.45 25.47 -21.16
N GLU A 217 -2.25 25.02 -20.76
CA GLU A 217 -1.00 25.30 -21.49
C GLU A 217 -0.96 24.57 -22.85
N VAL A 218 -1.39 23.31 -22.91
CA VAL A 218 -1.46 22.55 -24.17
C VAL A 218 -2.46 23.18 -25.15
N GLU A 219 -3.58 23.70 -24.66
CA GLU A 219 -4.55 24.42 -25.49
C GLU A 219 -4.03 25.78 -25.98
N ALA A 220 -3.29 26.51 -25.15
CA ALA A 220 -2.65 27.77 -25.51
C ALA A 220 -1.57 27.58 -26.59
N ASP A 221 -0.74 26.54 -26.46
CA ASP A 221 0.34 26.22 -27.40
C ASP A 221 -0.22 25.69 -28.75
N ALA A 222 -1.32 24.94 -28.70
CA ALA A 222 -2.06 24.51 -29.90
C ALA A 222 -2.75 25.67 -30.64
N ALA A 223 -3.16 26.71 -29.92
CA ALA A 223 -3.71 27.93 -30.52
C ALA A 223 -2.63 28.79 -31.17
N ASP A 224 -1.44 28.90 -30.55
CA ASP A 224 -0.31 29.67 -31.07
C ASP A 224 0.30 29.02 -32.34
N THR A 225 0.39 27.68 -32.36
CA THR A 225 0.88 26.93 -33.53
C THR A 225 -0.05 27.06 -34.76
N ARG A 226 -1.35 27.32 -34.56
CA ARG A 226 -2.30 27.58 -35.66
C ARG A 226 -2.22 29.01 -36.21
N GLY A 227 -1.66 29.96 -35.45
CA GLY A 227 -1.42 31.34 -35.90
C GLY A 227 -0.20 31.48 -36.82
N ALA A 228 0.78 30.58 -36.72
CA ALA A 228 2.04 30.67 -37.45
C ALA A 228 1.99 30.19 -38.92
N TYR A 229 0.92 29.51 -39.37
CA TYR A 229 0.83 28.96 -40.73
C TYR A 229 0.07 29.83 -41.76
N LEU A 230 -0.36 31.05 -41.40
CA LEU A 230 -1.15 31.92 -42.31
C LEU A 230 -0.41 33.13 -42.90
N LEU A 231 0.89 33.32 -42.63
CA LEU A 231 1.67 34.41 -43.22
C LEU A 231 3.00 33.91 -43.77
N GLY A 232 2.98 33.34 -44.98
CA GLY A 232 4.21 32.88 -45.61
C GLY A 232 4.08 32.36 -47.04
N SER A 233 3.09 32.81 -47.82
CA SER A 233 3.05 32.57 -49.27
C SER A 233 3.68 33.76 -50.01
N CYS A 234 5.01 33.88 -49.94
CA CYS A 234 5.76 34.67 -50.92
C CYS A 234 5.92 33.80 -52.17
N GLN A 235 5.26 34.22 -53.25
CA GLN A 235 5.42 33.66 -54.59
C GLN A 235 6.85 33.88 -55.07
N ASP A 236 7.58 32.80 -55.33
CA ASP A 236 8.84 32.83 -56.08
C ASP A 236 8.53 32.96 -57.58
N ASP A 237 8.89 34.10 -58.16
CA ASP A 237 8.98 34.31 -59.61
C ASP A 237 10.14 33.49 -60.20
N PRO A 238 9.96 32.81 -61.35
CA PRO A 238 11.06 32.14 -62.03
C PRO A 238 11.86 33.13 -62.90
N PRO A 239 13.20 33.07 -62.93
CA PRO A 239 13.96 33.88 -63.88
C PRO A 239 13.92 33.24 -65.27
N SER A 240 13.51 34.08 -66.22
CA SER A 240 13.68 33.95 -67.64
C SER A 240 15.16 33.88 -68.04
N SER A 241 15.51 32.86 -68.83
CA SER A 241 16.48 32.81 -69.96
C SER A 241 17.59 33.87 -70.05
N PHE A 242 18.87 33.56 -70.28
CA PHE A 242 19.44 32.97 -71.50
C PHE A 242 20.96 32.70 -71.33
N ARG A 243 21.47 31.90 -72.28
CA ARG A 243 22.85 31.79 -72.81
C ARG A 243 23.81 32.95 -72.56
#